data_AF-A0A0G0USS8-F1
#
_entry.id   AF-A0A0G0USS8-F1
#
_cell.length_a   1.000
_cell.length_b   1.000
_cell.length_c   1.000
_cell.angle_alpha   90.00
_cell.angle_beta   90.00
_cell.angle_gamma   90.00
#
_symmetry.space_group_name_H-M   'P 1'
#
loop_
_entity.id
_entity.type
_entity.pdbx_description
1 polymer ?
#
loop_
_entity_poly.entity_id
_entity_poly.type
_entity_poly.pdbx_seq_one_letter_code
_entity_poly.pdbx_strand_id
1 'polypeptide(L)'
;METENKICQNCGKDFSVESNDFGFYEKMGVPAPSKCPECRQQLRTLFRNFKTLYKRPSSKSGKMIISVYDADAPFPVYDISEWWGDEWDAISYGVDVDLDEPFFSQLIELFNTVPHVSIMNSQTENCKYSNQINQSKNCYLIFGGLNDEDCDYGHIVWNSRDSIDNLYLFKCESCYECIDCLNSGKLFYSQECEACVNSIGLFDCRNCLNCIGCVGLVSKSYYIFNKPVTREEYRKFLLEHPLNEKSYIDFILKERESLRKKIPQRSFFGSHNNNVSGNHIYNSHNIHHSFDVKSGENSKFCFTVREAIDSYDVSFTGNLSECYQVLTVLDSNKVIGSNQIVDSHDVYYSDNCYNCNNIFGCYGLRKKNYCILNKQYLKEKYQKIVPKIIENLKKSGEWGNFFPKELSPFGYNEAIVDEYMPLSKEQALAQGFKKKDNIPSTKGQGTIKYEDLLKNPEDYSDKLLEEILTCSKCEKNYKLINREINFYRKNKLSIPVMCFNCRHEARMSKRNPRNLWKGICAKCDKEILTSYTPEDQKNYKIYCEKCYQQKIY
;
A
#
# COMPACT_ATOMS: atom_id res chain seq x y z
N MET A 1 24.59 -19.07 -15.70
CA MET A 1 25.41 -17.89 -16.09
C MET A 1 26.10 -17.38 -14.83
N GLU A 2 27.10 -16.51 -14.94
CA GLU A 2 27.65 -15.81 -13.77
C GLU A 2 26.82 -14.55 -13.44
N THR A 3 27.07 -13.93 -12.29
CA THR A 3 26.41 -12.67 -11.90
C THR A 3 26.91 -11.51 -12.77
N GLU A 4 25.99 -10.76 -13.38
CA GLU A 4 26.29 -9.66 -14.30
C GLU A 4 26.10 -8.31 -13.60
N ASN A 5 27.17 -7.50 -13.51
CA ASN A 5 27.09 -6.14 -12.97
C ASN A 5 26.75 -5.14 -14.08
N LYS A 6 25.76 -4.27 -13.84
CA LYS A 6 25.21 -3.31 -14.82
C LYS A 6 25.13 -1.91 -14.25
N ILE A 7 25.35 -0.92 -15.11
CA ILE A 7 25.05 0.48 -14.83
C ILE A 7 23.56 0.73 -15.16
N CYS A 8 22.82 1.29 -14.21
CA CYS A 8 21.41 1.64 -14.38
C CYS A 8 21.23 2.78 -15.39
N GLN A 9 20.50 2.51 -16.49
CA GLN A 9 20.17 3.49 -17.52
C GLN A 9 19.35 4.70 -17.02
N ASN A 10 18.75 4.64 -15.83
CA ASN A 10 17.94 5.73 -15.25
C ASN A 10 18.68 6.59 -14.22
N CYS A 11 19.65 6.03 -13.47
CA CYS A 11 20.29 6.74 -12.35
C CYS A 11 21.83 6.60 -12.29
N GLY A 12 22.46 5.91 -13.24
CA GLY A 12 23.91 5.75 -13.32
C GLY A 12 24.56 4.90 -12.23
N LYS A 13 23.78 4.33 -11.29
CA LYS A 13 24.30 3.45 -10.24
C LYS A 13 24.51 2.03 -10.74
N ASP A 14 25.52 1.35 -10.20
CA ASP A 14 25.73 -0.08 -10.37
C ASP A 14 24.62 -0.90 -9.70
N PHE A 15 24.22 -2.01 -10.34
CA PHE A 15 23.38 -3.06 -9.77
C PHE A 15 23.75 -4.42 -10.37
N SER A 16 23.57 -5.50 -9.61
CA SER A 16 23.82 -6.87 -10.07
C SER A 16 22.55 -7.57 -10.55
N VAL A 17 22.66 -8.38 -11.60
CA VAL A 17 21.70 -9.43 -11.97
C VAL A 17 22.34 -10.77 -11.61
N GLU A 18 21.73 -11.53 -10.71
CA GLU A 18 22.33 -12.77 -10.20
C GLU A 18 22.24 -13.91 -11.21
N SER A 19 23.15 -14.87 -11.11
CA SER A 19 23.23 -16.09 -11.94
C SER A 19 21.90 -16.82 -12.15
N ASN A 20 21.01 -16.75 -11.15
CA ASN A 20 19.74 -17.45 -11.09
C ASN A 20 18.58 -16.65 -11.71
N ASP A 21 18.73 -15.32 -11.81
CA ASP A 21 17.69 -14.43 -12.34
C ASP A 21 17.48 -14.64 -13.86
N PHE A 22 18.52 -15.04 -14.58
CA PHE A 22 18.50 -15.20 -16.04
C PHE A 22 17.49 -16.24 -16.54
N GLY A 23 17.35 -17.37 -15.84
CA GLY A 23 16.40 -18.42 -16.21
C GLY A 23 14.95 -17.94 -16.15
N PHE A 24 14.64 -16.97 -15.29
CA PHE A 24 13.31 -16.35 -15.23
C PHE A 24 13.06 -15.42 -16.42
N TYR A 25 14.03 -14.58 -16.81
CA TYR A 25 13.87 -13.70 -17.97
C TYR A 25 13.69 -14.50 -19.27
N GLU A 26 14.40 -15.62 -19.40
CA GLU A 26 14.22 -16.61 -20.49
C GLU A 26 12.82 -17.24 -20.46
N LYS A 27 12.39 -17.78 -19.31
CA LYS A 27 11.04 -18.33 -19.05
C LYS A 27 9.91 -17.36 -19.43
N MET A 28 10.12 -16.05 -19.22
CA MET A 28 9.18 -14.98 -19.55
C MET A 28 9.33 -14.41 -20.97
N GLY A 29 10.37 -14.75 -21.73
CA GLY A 29 10.63 -14.24 -23.08
C GLY A 29 11.02 -12.75 -23.15
N VAL A 30 11.56 -12.20 -22.06
CA VAL A 30 11.92 -10.78 -21.87
C VAL A 30 13.44 -10.61 -21.69
N PRO A 31 14.02 -9.43 -21.98
CA PRO A 31 15.40 -9.14 -21.63
C PRO A 31 15.58 -8.96 -20.12
N ALA A 32 16.79 -9.25 -19.64
CA ALA A 32 17.24 -8.88 -18.29
C ALA A 32 17.24 -7.34 -18.11
N PRO A 33 17.03 -6.82 -16.89
CA PRO A 33 16.86 -5.38 -16.64
C PRO A 33 18.03 -4.51 -17.10
N SER A 34 17.71 -3.34 -17.64
CA SER A 34 18.65 -2.22 -17.85
C SER A 34 18.54 -1.11 -16.79
N LYS A 35 17.53 -1.19 -15.92
CA LYS A 35 17.24 -0.26 -14.82
C LYS A 35 17.36 -1.00 -13.48
N CYS A 36 17.98 -0.36 -12.48
CA CYS A 36 18.09 -0.90 -11.13
C CYS A 36 16.71 -1.00 -10.45
N PRO A 37 16.55 -1.87 -9.43
CA PRO A 37 15.25 -2.17 -8.83
C PRO A 37 14.51 -0.95 -8.29
N GLU A 38 15.21 -0.01 -7.67
CA GLU A 38 14.63 1.19 -7.06
C GLU A 38 14.02 2.11 -8.14
N CYS A 39 14.67 2.25 -9.29
CA CYS A 39 14.14 3.04 -10.41
C CYS A 39 12.88 2.39 -11.02
N ARG A 40 12.86 1.06 -11.09
CA ARG A 40 11.67 0.31 -11.54
C ARG A 40 10.52 0.45 -10.54
N GLN A 41 10.81 0.35 -9.23
CA GLN A 41 9.84 0.57 -8.15
C GLN A 41 9.28 1.99 -8.14
N GLN A 42 10.12 3.01 -8.28
CA GLN A 42 9.74 4.41 -8.40
C GLN A 42 8.77 4.60 -9.59
N LEU A 43 9.11 4.00 -10.74
CA LEU A 43 8.28 4.05 -11.94
C LEU A 43 6.91 3.37 -11.75
N ARG A 44 6.84 2.16 -11.19
CA ARG A 44 5.54 1.50 -10.91
C ARG A 44 4.70 2.31 -9.93
N THR A 45 5.28 2.70 -8.79
CA THR A 45 4.53 3.38 -7.72
C THR A 45 4.04 4.79 -8.11
N LEU A 46 4.60 5.40 -9.16
CA LEU A 46 4.08 6.62 -9.78
C LEU A 46 2.69 6.44 -10.42
N PHE A 47 2.30 5.23 -10.85
CA PHE A 47 1.02 4.95 -11.52
C PHE A 47 -0.18 4.79 -10.58
N ARG A 48 0.01 5.01 -9.27
CA ARG A 48 -1.03 4.85 -8.25
C ARG A 48 -1.13 6.11 -7.40
N ASN A 49 -2.03 7.04 -7.77
CA ASN A 49 -2.56 8.01 -6.81
C ASN A 49 -3.01 7.25 -5.58
N PHE A 50 -2.49 7.68 -4.43
CA PHE A 50 -2.75 7.01 -3.18
C PHE A 50 -4.00 7.56 -2.52
N LYS A 51 -3.92 8.79 -2.00
CA LYS A 51 -4.89 9.41 -1.09
C LYS A 51 -5.36 10.81 -1.51
N THR A 52 -4.96 11.27 -2.69
CA THR A 52 -5.31 12.61 -3.20
C THR A 52 -6.62 12.54 -3.96
N LEU A 53 -7.71 12.99 -3.33
CA LEU A 53 -9.04 12.96 -3.94
C LEU A 53 -9.49 14.37 -4.38
N TYR A 54 -9.95 14.44 -5.63
CA TYR A 54 -10.48 15.63 -6.28
C TYR A 54 -12.02 15.57 -6.36
N LYS A 55 -12.64 16.74 -6.50
CA LYS A 55 -14.06 16.88 -6.81
C LYS A 55 -14.19 17.55 -8.19
N ARG A 56 -14.60 16.79 -9.20
CA ARG A 56 -14.75 17.24 -10.60
C ARG A 56 -16.10 16.82 -11.18
N PRO A 57 -16.60 17.41 -12.28
CA PRO A 57 -17.69 16.81 -13.02
C PRO A 57 -17.25 15.50 -13.71
N SER A 58 -18.18 14.57 -13.84
CA SER A 58 -18.09 13.45 -14.79
C SER A 58 -18.11 14.00 -16.22
N SER A 59 -17.22 13.49 -17.07
CA SER A 59 -17.20 13.76 -18.50
C SER A 59 -18.39 13.15 -19.26
N LYS A 60 -19.17 12.25 -18.63
CA LYS A 60 -20.35 11.62 -19.24
C LYS A 60 -21.65 12.38 -18.93
N SER A 61 -21.84 12.76 -17.67
CA SER A 61 -23.12 13.25 -17.14
C SER A 61 -23.08 14.67 -16.58
N GLY A 62 -21.89 15.29 -16.45
CA GLY A 62 -21.70 16.58 -15.77
C GLY A 62 -21.89 16.53 -14.24
N LYS A 63 -22.38 15.41 -13.68
CA LYS A 63 -22.56 15.18 -12.25
C LYS A 63 -21.24 15.41 -11.51
N MET A 64 -21.27 16.12 -10.38
CA MET A 64 -20.09 16.26 -9.52
C MET A 64 -19.78 14.95 -8.81
N ILE A 65 -18.57 14.42 -9.05
CA ILE A 65 -18.06 13.16 -8.55
C ILE A 65 -16.77 13.35 -7.73
N ILE A 66 -16.40 12.31 -6.98
CA ILE A 66 -15.07 12.19 -6.39
C ILE A 66 -14.17 11.41 -7.36
N SER A 67 -12.91 11.83 -7.51
CA SER A 67 -11.96 11.17 -8.40
C SER A 67 -10.52 11.20 -7.88
N VAL A 68 -9.70 10.24 -8.32
CA VAL A 68 -8.23 10.30 -8.23
C VAL A 68 -7.61 11.25 -9.27
N TYR A 69 -8.39 11.74 -10.23
CA TYR A 69 -7.96 12.67 -11.27
C TYR A 69 -8.50 14.08 -11.00
N ASP A 70 -7.65 15.08 -11.21
CA ASP A 70 -8.04 16.48 -11.19
C ASP A 70 -8.90 16.86 -12.41
N ALA A 71 -9.26 18.14 -12.54
CA ALA A 71 -10.04 18.65 -13.68
C ALA A 71 -9.20 18.87 -14.96
N ASP A 72 -7.87 18.85 -14.86
CA ASP A 72 -6.93 19.13 -15.94
C ASP A 72 -6.48 17.85 -16.68
N ALA A 73 -6.86 16.67 -16.17
CA ALA A 73 -6.49 15.38 -16.71
C ALA A 73 -6.87 15.22 -18.21
N PRO A 74 -5.99 14.65 -19.05
CA PRO A 74 -6.09 14.72 -20.52
C PRO A 74 -7.16 13.80 -21.14
N PHE A 75 -7.87 13.00 -20.34
CA PHE A 75 -8.85 12.01 -20.77
C PHE A 75 -10.24 12.26 -20.16
N PRO A 76 -11.32 11.70 -20.75
CA PRO A 76 -12.63 11.67 -20.12
C PRO A 76 -12.58 10.88 -18.79
N VAL A 77 -13.29 11.34 -17.76
CA VAL A 77 -13.40 10.65 -16.47
C VAL A 77 -14.87 10.43 -16.11
N TYR A 78 -15.28 9.18 -15.92
CA TYR A 78 -16.67 8.80 -15.64
C TYR A 78 -16.86 8.40 -14.17
N ASP A 79 -18.06 8.59 -13.60
CA ASP A 79 -18.42 8.01 -12.30
C ASP A 79 -18.23 6.48 -12.32
N ILE A 80 -17.91 5.87 -11.18
CA ILE A 80 -17.85 4.41 -11.02
C ILE A 80 -19.08 3.73 -11.64
N SER A 81 -20.30 4.20 -11.37
CA SER A 81 -21.52 3.58 -11.93
C SER A 81 -21.70 3.83 -13.43
N GLU A 82 -21.23 4.97 -13.92
CA GLU A 82 -21.31 5.37 -15.34
C GLU A 82 -20.26 4.65 -16.19
N TRP A 83 -19.12 4.32 -15.59
CA TRP A 83 -18.04 3.53 -16.17
C TRP A 83 -18.44 2.06 -16.22
N TRP A 84 -18.94 1.49 -15.13
CA TRP A 84 -19.33 0.07 -15.07
C TRP A 84 -20.62 -0.29 -15.83
N GLY A 85 -21.52 0.67 -16.09
CA GLY A 85 -22.76 0.45 -16.84
C GLY A 85 -22.59 0.29 -18.36
N ASP A 86 -23.59 -0.31 -19.01
CA ASP A 86 -23.56 -0.81 -20.41
C ASP A 86 -23.74 0.27 -21.50
N GLU A 87 -23.88 1.54 -21.13
CA GLU A 87 -24.10 2.67 -22.07
C GLU A 87 -22.85 3.05 -22.90
N TRP A 88 -21.72 2.35 -22.74
CA TRP A 88 -20.52 2.49 -23.57
C TRP A 88 -19.70 1.19 -23.55
N ASP A 89 -18.90 0.96 -24.60
CA ASP A 89 -17.95 -0.15 -24.69
C ASP A 89 -16.59 0.39 -25.11
N ALA A 90 -15.52 0.02 -24.40
CA ALA A 90 -14.16 0.45 -24.70
C ALA A 90 -13.67 0.00 -26.11
N ILE A 91 -14.30 -1.00 -26.73
CA ILE A 91 -14.07 -1.37 -28.15
C ILE A 91 -14.42 -0.24 -29.13
N SER A 92 -15.33 0.69 -28.80
CA SER A 92 -15.68 1.78 -29.72
C SER A 92 -14.54 2.77 -29.99
N TYR A 93 -13.48 2.71 -29.17
CA TYR A 93 -12.23 3.47 -29.31
C TYR A 93 -11.11 2.66 -29.98
N GLY A 94 -11.40 1.47 -30.51
CA GLY A 94 -10.40 0.55 -31.05
C GLY A 94 -9.81 0.98 -32.38
N VAL A 95 -8.50 1.26 -32.41
CA VAL A 95 -7.74 1.66 -33.60
C VAL A 95 -6.99 0.46 -34.22
N ASP A 96 -6.65 0.52 -35.51
CA ASP A 96 -5.64 -0.42 -36.05
C ASP A 96 -4.26 0.03 -35.59
N VAL A 97 -3.44 -0.93 -35.14
CA VAL A 97 -2.03 -0.70 -34.80
C VAL A 97 -1.21 -0.46 -36.06
N ASP A 98 -0.49 0.67 -36.08
CA ASP A 98 0.58 0.91 -37.03
C ASP A 98 1.87 0.23 -36.53
N LEU A 99 2.65 -0.33 -37.44
CA LEU A 99 3.91 -1.03 -37.14
C LEU A 99 5.15 -0.19 -37.50
N ASP A 100 4.99 0.90 -38.24
CA ASP A 100 6.08 1.82 -38.60
C ASP A 100 6.19 2.97 -37.56
N GLU A 101 5.12 3.27 -36.80
CA GLU A 101 5.10 4.25 -35.70
C GLU A 101 5.43 3.64 -34.31
N PRO A 102 6.01 4.40 -33.37
CA PRO A 102 6.30 3.92 -32.01
C PRO A 102 5.05 3.51 -31.23
N PHE A 103 5.03 2.27 -30.75
CA PHE A 103 3.86 1.66 -30.09
C PHE A 103 3.36 2.45 -28.87
N PHE A 104 4.27 2.99 -28.04
CA PHE A 104 3.86 3.75 -26.85
C PHE A 104 3.23 5.11 -27.19
N SER A 105 3.52 5.71 -28.35
CA SER A 105 2.83 6.92 -28.81
C SER A 105 1.35 6.63 -29.10
N GLN A 106 1.08 5.56 -29.84
CA GLN A 106 -0.28 5.07 -30.13
C GLN A 106 -1.04 4.70 -28.84
N LEU A 107 -0.33 4.12 -27.86
CA LEU A 107 -0.91 3.79 -26.55
C LEU A 107 -1.27 5.03 -25.71
N ILE A 108 -0.44 6.08 -25.74
CA ILE A 108 -0.72 7.37 -25.10
C ILE A 108 -1.96 8.03 -25.72
N GLU A 109 -2.09 8.00 -27.06
CA GLU A 109 -3.27 8.53 -27.75
C GLU A 109 -4.55 7.77 -27.36
N LEU A 110 -4.51 6.44 -27.33
CA LEU A 110 -5.63 5.62 -26.87
C LEU A 110 -6.01 5.95 -25.41
N PHE A 111 -5.05 5.99 -24.49
CA PHE A 111 -5.30 6.26 -23.07
C PHE A 111 -5.81 7.69 -22.83
N ASN A 112 -5.41 8.67 -23.65
CA ASN A 112 -5.97 10.02 -23.59
C ASN A 112 -7.41 10.11 -24.17
N THR A 113 -7.85 9.12 -24.95
CA THR A 113 -9.16 9.14 -25.61
C THR A 113 -10.22 8.28 -24.89
N VAL A 114 -9.83 7.13 -24.33
CA VAL A 114 -10.75 6.20 -23.65
C VAL A 114 -11.18 6.75 -22.27
N PRO A 115 -12.46 6.66 -21.89
CA PRO A 115 -12.92 7.07 -20.56
C PRO A 115 -12.28 6.28 -19.41
N HIS A 116 -11.67 7.00 -18.47
CA HIS A 116 -11.11 6.46 -17.24
C HIS A 116 -12.15 6.41 -16.12
N VAL A 117 -12.03 5.42 -15.22
CA VAL A 117 -12.90 5.30 -14.03
C VAL A 117 -12.49 6.31 -12.95
N SER A 118 -13.42 7.03 -12.34
CA SER A 118 -13.04 8.14 -11.43
C SER A 118 -12.24 7.69 -10.21
N ILE A 119 -12.53 6.50 -9.67
CA ILE A 119 -11.85 5.86 -8.54
C ILE A 119 -11.70 4.38 -8.87
N MET A 120 -10.53 3.81 -8.59
CA MET A 120 -10.27 2.39 -8.86
C MET A 120 -10.86 1.54 -7.73
N ASN A 121 -12.12 1.11 -7.88
CA ASN A 121 -12.76 0.14 -7.00
C ASN A 121 -13.66 -0.85 -7.77
N SER A 122 -13.83 -2.04 -7.20
CA SER A 122 -14.56 -3.15 -7.82
C SER A 122 -15.31 -3.97 -6.77
N GLN A 123 -16.55 -4.36 -7.09
CA GLN A 123 -17.42 -5.17 -6.22
C GLN A 123 -17.66 -4.55 -4.81
N THR A 124 -17.72 -3.21 -4.71
CA THR A 124 -17.80 -2.49 -3.41
C THR A 124 -19.17 -1.88 -3.12
N GLU A 125 -19.57 -1.84 -1.84
CA GLU A 125 -20.78 -1.17 -1.38
C GLU A 125 -20.45 0.01 -0.45
N ASN A 126 -21.05 1.19 -0.67
CA ASN A 126 -20.88 2.41 0.14
C ASN A 126 -19.45 3.02 0.22
N CYS A 127 -18.48 2.52 -0.54
CA CYS A 127 -17.06 2.90 -0.44
C CYS A 127 -16.62 4.16 -1.25
N LYS A 128 -17.48 5.19 -1.33
CA LYS A 128 -17.37 6.32 -2.29
C LYS A 128 -16.12 7.22 -2.19
N TYR A 129 -15.33 7.09 -1.12
CA TYR A 129 -14.10 7.84 -0.86
C TYR A 129 -12.88 6.94 -0.69
N SER A 130 -12.99 5.65 -1.03
CA SER A 130 -11.94 4.66 -0.83
C SER A 130 -11.47 4.14 -2.19
N ASN A 131 -10.15 4.08 -2.36
CA ASN A 131 -9.49 3.88 -3.65
C ASN A 131 -8.53 2.68 -3.60
N GLN A 132 -8.38 1.98 -4.71
CA GLN A 132 -7.63 0.73 -4.84
C GLN A 132 -8.15 -0.35 -3.88
N ILE A 133 -9.47 -0.54 -3.85
CA ILE A 133 -10.17 -1.51 -2.99
C ILE A 133 -11.06 -2.47 -3.79
N ASN A 134 -11.11 -3.74 -3.38
CA ASN A 134 -11.93 -4.77 -4.01
C ASN A 134 -12.77 -5.52 -2.97
N GLN A 135 -14.03 -5.85 -3.31
CA GLN A 135 -14.95 -6.63 -2.47
C GLN A 135 -15.22 -6.05 -1.06
N SER A 136 -14.91 -4.77 -0.83
CA SER A 136 -15.05 -4.11 0.47
C SER A 136 -16.39 -3.38 0.62
N LYS A 137 -16.96 -3.41 1.83
CA LYS A 137 -18.25 -2.81 2.21
C LYS A 137 -18.07 -1.72 3.26
N ASN A 138 -18.85 -0.65 3.12
CA ASN A 138 -18.93 0.48 4.05
C ASN A 138 -17.58 1.13 4.40
N CYS A 139 -16.57 1.14 3.53
CA CYS A 139 -15.22 1.64 3.84
C CYS A 139 -15.00 3.11 3.45
N TYR A 140 -14.48 3.95 4.34
CA TYR A 140 -14.26 5.39 4.09
C TYR A 140 -12.79 5.80 4.26
N LEU A 141 -12.22 6.44 3.24
CA LEU A 141 -10.80 6.81 3.15
C LEU A 141 -9.87 5.61 3.47
N ILE A 142 -10.23 4.43 2.95
CA ILE A 142 -9.36 3.26 2.87
C ILE A 142 -8.62 3.30 1.53
N PHE A 143 -7.30 3.17 1.58
CA PHE A 143 -6.42 3.25 0.42
C PHE A 143 -5.60 1.97 0.29
N GLY A 144 -5.96 1.11 -0.66
CA GLY A 144 -5.50 -0.28 -0.69
C GLY A 144 -6.25 -1.14 0.33
N GLY A 145 -7.05 -2.09 -0.13
CA GLY A 145 -7.79 -3.01 0.73
C GLY A 145 -8.50 -4.13 -0.03
N LEU A 146 -8.84 -5.22 0.65
CA LEU A 146 -9.48 -6.40 0.04
C LEU A 146 -10.41 -7.10 1.04
N ASN A 147 -11.70 -7.19 0.68
CA ASN A 147 -12.76 -7.79 1.51
C ASN A 147 -12.88 -7.13 2.91
N ASP A 148 -12.67 -5.81 3.00
CA ASP A 148 -12.84 -5.07 4.26
C ASP A 148 -14.30 -4.74 4.54
N GLU A 149 -14.67 -4.70 5.81
CA GLU A 149 -16.02 -4.32 6.24
C GLU A 149 -15.93 -3.28 7.36
N ASP A 150 -16.73 -2.23 7.27
CA ASP A 150 -16.86 -1.20 8.32
C ASP A 150 -15.52 -0.63 8.87
N CYS A 151 -14.57 -0.36 7.97
CA CYS A 151 -13.26 0.21 8.30
C CYS A 151 -13.09 1.66 7.80
N ASP A 152 -12.29 2.45 8.54
CA ASP A 152 -12.07 3.88 8.30
C ASP A 152 -10.60 4.30 8.34
N TYR A 153 -10.25 5.32 7.54
CA TYR A 153 -9.02 6.11 7.67
C TYR A 153 -7.73 5.26 7.68
N GLY A 154 -7.55 4.40 6.67
CA GLY A 154 -6.59 3.30 6.73
C GLY A 154 -5.85 2.98 5.43
N HIS A 155 -4.72 2.29 5.58
CA HIS A 155 -3.84 1.86 4.49
C HIS A 155 -3.54 0.37 4.61
N ILE A 156 -3.94 -0.41 3.61
CA ILE A 156 -3.74 -1.86 3.52
C ILE A 156 -4.35 -2.59 4.73
N VAL A 157 -5.68 -2.72 4.65
CA VAL A 157 -6.52 -3.51 5.55
C VAL A 157 -6.99 -4.76 4.78
N TRP A 158 -6.80 -5.95 5.34
CA TRP A 158 -6.97 -7.23 4.62
C TRP A 158 -7.37 -8.40 5.55
N ASN A 159 -8.63 -8.77 5.74
CA ASN A 159 -9.76 -7.90 6.05
C ASN A 159 -9.50 -7.12 7.37
N SER A 160 -10.46 -6.31 7.81
CA SER A 160 -10.76 -6.08 9.23
C SER A 160 -12.25 -5.72 9.40
N ARG A 161 -12.73 -5.62 10.65
CA ARG A 161 -14.06 -5.08 11.00
C ARG A 161 -13.96 -4.00 12.08
N ASP A 162 -14.85 -3.00 12.05
CA ASP A 162 -15.00 -1.99 13.11
C ASP A 162 -13.69 -1.21 13.42
N SER A 163 -12.78 -1.07 12.45
CA SER A 163 -11.38 -0.66 12.71
C SER A 163 -11.04 0.69 12.06
N ILE A 164 -10.50 1.61 12.86
CA ILE A 164 -10.33 3.04 12.52
C ILE A 164 -8.87 3.48 12.72
N ASP A 165 -8.35 4.34 11.83
CA ASP A 165 -7.03 4.97 11.98
C ASP A 165 -5.87 3.96 12.07
N ASN A 166 -5.82 3.05 11.12
CA ASN A 166 -4.88 1.92 11.14
C ASN A 166 -3.96 1.87 9.91
N LEU A 167 -2.83 1.18 10.05
CA LEU A 167 -1.81 1.07 9.03
C LEU A 167 -1.30 -0.38 8.99
N TYR A 168 -1.48 -1.08 7.86
CA TYR A 168 -1.12 -2.50 7.69
C TYR A 168 -1.76 -3.42 8.74
N LEU A 169 -3.06 -3.68 8.58
CA LEU A 169 -3.82 -4.62 9.42
C LEU A 169 -4.21 -5.89 8.65
N PHE A 170 -4.17 -7.03 9.35
CA PHE A 170 -4.58 -8.32 8.80
C PHE A 170 -5.50 -9.06 9.77
N LYS A 171 -6.75 -9.31 9.38
CA LYS A 171 -7.77 -10.01 10.19
C LYS A 171 -7.89 -9.45 11.62
N CYS A 172 -8.08 -8.12 11.73
CA CYS A 172 -8.24 -7.45 13.01
C CYS A 172 -9.69 -6.97 13.24
N GLU A 173 -10.05 -6.74 14.51
CA GLU A 173 -11.39 -6.29 14.89
C GLU A 173 -11.34 -5.22 15.99
N SER A 174 -12.10 -4.12 15.82
CA SER A 174 -12.14 -3.01 16.78
C SER A 174 -10.75 -2.45 17.15
N CYS A 175 -9.85 -2.29 16.18
CA CYS A 175 -8.49 -1.77 16.39
C CYS A 175 -8.38 -0.25 16.12
N TYR A 176 -7.48 0.43 16.84
CA TYR A 176 -7.27 1.88 16.73
C TYR A 176 -5.79 2.28 16.87
N GLU A 177 -5.30 3.18 16.00
CA GLU A 177 -3.90 3.64 15.98
C GLU A 177 -2.88 2.49 15.95
N CYS A 178 -3.26 1.36 15.35
CA CYS A 178 -2.42 0.17 15.24
C CYS A 178 -1.65 0.12 13.93
N ILE A 179 -0.45 -0.46 14.00
CA ILE A 179 0.56 -0.47 12.94
C ILE A 179 1.12 -1.89 12.80
N ASP A 180 1.03 -2.48 11.61
CA ASP A 180 1.60 -3.81 11.33
C ASP A 180 1.10 -4.88 12.32
N CYS A 181 -0.24 -5.02 12.41
CA CYS A 181 -0.90 -5.90 13.38
C CYS A 181 -1.73 -7.01 12.72
N LEU A 182 -1.68 -8.21 13.29
CA LEU A 182 -2.27 -9.43 12.71
C LEU A 182 -3.14 -10.19 13.72
N ASN A 183 -4.27 -10.75 13.26
CA ASN A 183 -5.17 -11.64 14.01
C ASN A 183 -5.57 -11.11 15.41
N SER A 184 -5.67 -9.78 15.58
CA SER A 184 -5.75 -9.10 16.89
C SER A 184 -7.06 -8.33 17.06
N GLY A 185 -7.61 -8.30 18.29
CA GLY A 185 -8.95 -7.77 18.56
C GLY A 185 -9.00 -6.83 19.78
N LYS A 186 -9.61 -5.65 19.64
CA LYS A 186 -9.56 -4.58 20.67
C LYS A 186 -8.12 -4.26 21.09
N LEU A 187 -7.30 -4.00 20.08
CA LEU A 187 -5.90 -3.61 20.24
C LEU A 187 -5.76 -2.12 19.89
N PHE A 188 -5.23 -1.33 20.82
CA PHE A 188 -5.10 0.13 20.68
C PHE A 188 -3.64 0.58 20.74
N TYR A 189 -3.27 1.60 19.94
CA TYR A 189 -1.96 2.27 19.94
C TYR A 189 -0.75 1.32 19.86
N SER A 190 -0.91 0.14 19.24
CA SER A 190 0.07 -0.94 19.27
C SER A 190 0.75 -1.13 17.93
N GLN A 191 2.01 -1.57 17.94
CA GLN A 191 2.80 -1.76 16.74
C GLN A 191 3.38 -3.18 16.70
N GLU A 192 3.45 -3.78 15.51
CA GLU A 192 4.14 -5.05 15.31
C GLU A 192 3.65 -6.17 16.25
N CYS A 193 2.34 -6.46 16.26
CA CYS A 193 1.71 -7.39 17.20
C CYS A 193 0.85 -8.46 16.52
N GLU A 194 0.82 -9.66 17.08
CA GLU A 194 0.12 -10.82 16.51
C GLU A 194 -0.73 -11.55 17.57
N ALA A 195 -1.96 -11.94 17.22
CA ALA A 195 -2.89 -12.64 18.11
C ALA A 195 -3.11 -11.96 19.49
N CYS A 196 -3.05 -10.62 19.55
CA CYS A 196 -3.17 -9.85 20.79
C CYS A 196 -4.60 -9.31 21.00
N VAL A 197 -5.07 -9.32 22.24
CA VAL A 197 -6.49 -9.06 22.57
C VAL A 197 -6.65 -8.15 23.79
N ASN A 198 -7.62 -7.22 23.74
CA ASN A 198 -7.98 -6.27 24.82
C ASN A 198 -6.74 -5.55 25.42
N SER A 199 -5.86 -5.02 24.58
CA SER A 199 -4.52 -4.55 24.99
C SER A 199 -4.16 -3.19 24.40
N ILE A 200 -3.28 -2.45 25.08
CA ILE A 200 -3.00 -1.03 24.79
C ILE A 200 -1.48 -0.79 24.76
N GLY A 201 -0.99 -0.14 23.71
CA GLY A 201 0.42 0.25 23.62
C GLY A 201 1.38 -0.94 23.67
N LEU A 202 1.15 -1.98 22.87
CA LEU A 202 2.07 -3.11 22.74
C LEU A 202 3.12 -2.88 21.64
N PHE A 203 4.27 -3.53 21.76
CA PHE A 203 5.29 -3.62 20.70
C PHE A 203 5.91 -5.02 20.66
N ASP A 204 5.93 -5.70 19.52
CA ASP A 204 6.43 -7.09 19.42
C ASP A 204 5.80 -8.04 20.47
N CYS A 205 4.49 -7.93 20.65
CA CYS A 205 3.74 -8.86 21.50
C CYS A 205 3.02 -9.91 20.65
N ARG A 206 3.05 -11.15 21.12
CA ARG A 206 2.42 -12.30 20.45
C ARG A 206 1.56 -13.08 21.43
N ASN A 207 0.31 -13.40 21.04
CA ASN A 207 -0.64 -14.13 21.87
C ASN A 207 -0.83 -13.51 23.29
N CYS A 208 -0.94 -12.18 23.37
CA CYS A 208 -1.05 -11.47 24.66
C CYS A 208 -2.47 -10.92 24.91
N LEU A 209 -2.95 -11.04 26.15
CA LEU A 209 -4.34 -10.75 26.53
C LEU A 209 -4.41 -9.87 27.79
N ASN A 210 -5.06 -8.70 27.71
CA ASN A 210 -5.06 -7.71 28.78
C ASN A 210 -3.63 -7.29 29.18
N CYS A 211 -2.91 -6.68 28.24
CA CYS A 211 -1.56 -6.16 28.45
C CYS A 211 -1.48 -4.66 28.13
N ILE A 212 -0.69 -3.90 28.91
CA ILE A 212 -0.50 -2.45 28.73
C ILE A 212 0.99 -2.11 28.65
N GLY A 213 1.41 -1.36 27.63
CA GLY A 213 2.77 -0.82 27.52
C GLY A 213 3.88 -1.87 27.37
N CYS A 214 3.53 -3.11 27.04
CA CYS A 214 4.47 -4.24 27.05
C CYS A 214 5.23 -4.38 25.73
N VAL A 215 6.42 -4.98 25.82
CA VAL A 215 7.36 -5.15 24.71
C VAL A 215 7.91 -6.58 24.68
N GLY A 216 7.88 -7.25 23.53
CA GLY A 216 8.54 -8.56 23.35
C GLY A 216 7.90 -9.72 24.12
N LEU A 217 6.64 -9.62 24.55
CA LEU A 217 5.98 -10.67 25.33
C LEU A 217 5.32 -11.74 24.45
N VAL A 218 5.41 -13.00 24.88
CA VAL A 218 4.75 -14.16 24.25
C VAL A 218 3.87 -14.88 25.26
N SER A 219 2.60 -15.12 24.90
CA SER A 219 1.65 -15.92 25.69
C SER A 219 1.54 -15.45 27.16
N LYS A 220 1.31 -14.14 27.37
CA LYS A 220 1.14 -13.51 28.68
C LYS A 220 -0.23 -12.85 28.84
N SER A 221 -0.69 -12.72 30.07
CA SER A 221 -1.95 -12.05 30.39
C SER A 221 -1.88 -11.29 31.70
N TYR A 222 -2.52 -10.12 31.77
CA TYR A 222 -2.43 -9.18 32.89
C TYR A 222 -0.98 -8.75 33.17
N TYR A 223 -0.36 -8.13 32.17
CA TYR A 223 0.97 -7.52 32.31
C TYR A 223 0.91 -6.01 32.05
N ILE A 224 1.61 -5.23 32.86
CA ILE A 224 1.78 -3.78 32.70
C ILE A 224 3.28 -3.49 32.69
N PHE A 225 3.77 -2.85 31.62
CA PHE A 225 5.20 -2.52 31.44
C PHE A 225 6.14 -3.73 31.70
N ASN A 226 5.81 -4.87 31.09
CA ASN A 226 6.46 -6.18 31.25
C ASN A 226 6.47 -6.80 32.67
N LYS A 227 5.73 -6.25 33.63
CA LYS A 227 5.53 -6.85 34.96
C LYS A 227 4.17 -7.55 35.03
N PRO A 228 4.06 -8.74 35.63
CA PRO A 228 2.76 -9.35 35.93
C PRO A 228 2.01 -8.51 36.96
N VAL A 229 0.69 -8.43 36.84
CA VAL A 229 -0.22 -7.79 37.79
C VAL A 229 -1.47 -8.65 37.99
N THR A 230 -2.20 -8.43 39.07
CA THR A 230 -3.55 -8.99 39.24
C THR A 230 -4.55 -8.37 38.25
N ARG A 231 -5.68 -9.04 38.03
CA ARG A 231 -6.81 -8.49 37.26
C ARG A 231 -7.37 -7.22 37.90
N GLU A 232 -7.27 -7.11 39.22
CA GLU A 232 -7.78 -6.01 40.03
C GLU A 232 -6.87 -4.79 39.89
N GLU A 233 -5.54 -4.97 39.95
CA GLU A 233 -4.56 -3.92 39.61
C GLU A 233 -4.67 -3.48 38.15
N TYR A 234 -4.91 -4.42 37.21
CA TYR A 234 -5.12 -4.09 35.80
C TYR A 234 -6.35 -3.21 35.57
N ARG A 235 -7.47 -3.56 36.22
CA ARG A 235 -8.70 -2.74 36.20
C ARG A 235 -8.49 -1.38 36.86
N LYS A 236 -7.80 -1.36 38.01
CA LYS A 236 -7.47 -0.13 38.72
C LYS A 236 -6.63 0.80 37.84
N PHE A 237 -5.59 0.28 37.17
CA PHE A 237 -4.77 1.07 36.26
C PHE A 237 -5.61 1.72 35.16
N LEU A 238 -6.54 0.99 34.52
CA LEU A 238 -7.43 1.56 33.49
C LEU A 238 -8.43 2.59 34.00
N LEU A 239 -8.79 2.57 35.28
CA LEU A 239 -9.62 3.60 35.93
C LEU A 239 -8.79 4.84 36.30
N GLU A 240 -7.53 4.66 36.67
CA GLU A 240 -6.58 5.74 37.00
C GLU A 240 -5.92 6.36 35.75
N HIS A 241 -6.01 5.71 34.59
CA HIS A 241 -5.38 6.11 33.32
C HIS A 241 -6.38 6.02 32.14
N PRO A 242 -7.50 6.79 32.15
CA PRO A 242 -8.54 6.74 31.14
C PRO A 242 -8.05 7.11 29.72
N LEU A 243 -8.53 6.39 28.70
CA LEU A 243 -7.98 6.45 27.34
C LEU A 243 -8.40 7.68 26.51
N ASN A 244 -9.36 8.47 26.99
CA ASN A 244 -9.71 9.77 26.41
C ASN A 244 -8.76 10.90 26.85
N GLU A 245 -7.84 10.63 27.77
CA GLU A 245 -6.81 11.59 28.18
C GLU A 245 -5.46 11.29 27.51
N LYS A 246 -5.06 12.18 26.59
CA LYS A 246 -3.83 12.05 25.78
C LYS A 246 -2.58 11.90 26.66
N SER A 247 -2.55 12.54 27.83
CA SER A 247 -1.50 12.43 28.86
C SER A 247 -1.17 10.98 29.24
N TYR A 248 -2.19 10.13 29.41
CA TYR A 248 -1.99 8.74 29.79
C TYR A 248 -1.58 7.86 28.60
N ILE A 249 -2.07 8.16 27.40
CA ILE A 249 -1.60 7.50 26.16
C ILE A 249 -0.11 7.84 25.91
N ASP A 250 0.27 9.10 26.04
CA ASP A 250 1.65 9.56 25.92
C ASP A 250 2.57 8.89 26.97
N PHE A 251 2.09 8.74 28.21
CA PHE A 251 2.78 8.01 29.28
C PHE A 251 2.99 6.53 28.95
N ILE A 252 1.94 5.80 28.54
CA ILE A 252 2.03 4.38 28.18
C ILE A 252 3.02 4.19 27.02
N LEU A 253 2.98 5.03 25.99
CA LEU A 253 3.87 4.95 24.83
C LEU A 253 5.32 5.33 25.17
N LYS A 254 5.54 6.27 26.09
CA LYS A 254 6.86 6.66 26.60
C LYS A 254 7.51 5.51 27.38
N GLU A 255 6.77 4.85 28.27
CA GLU A 255 7.29 3.69 29.02
C GLU A 255 7.49 2.46 28.11
N ARG A 256 6.64 2.27 27.10
CA ARG A 256 6.84 1.27 26.03
C ARG A 256 8.19 1.47 25.32
N GLU A 257 8.52 2.68 24.89
CA GLU A 257 9.83 2.97 24.26
C GLU A 257 11.01 2.89 25.26
N SER A 258 10.79 3.28 26.52
CA SER A 258 11.75 3.08 27.62
C SER A 258 12.08 1.62 27.87
N LEU A 259 11.13 0.69 27.64
CA LEU A 259 11.34 -0.76 27.65
C LEU A 259 12.00 -1.25 26.36
N ARG A 260 11.57 -0.74 25.20
CA ARG A 260 12.10 -1.14 23.88
C ARG A 260 13.60 -0.91 23.74
N LYS A 261 14.16 0.15 24.32
CA LYS A 261 15.63 0.36 24.36
C LYS A 261 16.39 -0.61 25.27
N LYS A 262 15.71 -1.29 26.20
CA LYS A 262 16.30 -2.24 27.16
C LYS A 262 16.20 -3.70 26.67
N ILE A 263 15.13 -4.01 25.95
CA ILE A 263 14.81 -5.35 25.43
C ILE A 263 15.39 -5.50 24.02
N PRO A 264 16.07 -6.61 23.68
CA PRO A 264 16.56 -6.84 22.33
C PRO A 264 15.46 -6.71 21.28
N GLN A 265 15.81 -6.21 20.09
CA GLN A 265 14.90 -6.11 18.96
C GLN A 265 15.31 -7.16 17.91
N ARG A 266 14.35 -7.80 17.25
CA ARG A 266 14.61 -8.65 16.07
C ARG A 266 15.21 -7.84 14.91
N SER A 267 16.04 -8.46 14.08
CA SER A 267 16.58 -7.83 12.87
C SER A 267 15.54 -7.61 11.77
N PHE A 268 14.43 -8.36 11.81
CA PHE A 268 13.34 -8.39 10.82
C PHE A 268 12.06 -8.89 11.52
N PHE A 269 10.89 -8.42 11.10
CA PHE A 269 9.58 -8.92 11.55
C PHE A 269 9.00 -9.96 10.59
N GLY A 270 8.70 -11.16 11.10
CA GLY A 270 7.99 -12.22 10.39
C GLY A 270 8.10 -13.58 11.08
N SER A 271 7.65 -14.65 10.41
CA SER A 271 7.85 -16.03 10.87
C SER A 271 7.98 -17.02 9.70
N HIS A 272 8.64 -18.17 9.93
CA HIS A 272 8.84 -19.27 8.97
C HIS A 272 9.57 -18.87 7.67
N ASN A 273 10.92 -18.77 7.71
CA ASN A 273 11.75 -18.21 6.65
C ASN A 273 13.16 -18.83 6.54
N ASN A 274 13.68 -19.06 5.31
CA ASN A 274 15.12 -19.21 4.99
C ASN A 274 15.39 -19.16 3.46
N ASN A 275 16.37 -18.44 2.90
CA ASN A 275 16.99 -17.19 3.37
C ASN A 275 16.15 -15.99 2.88
N VAL A 276 16.24 -14.83 3.56
CA VAL A 276 15.28 -13.72 3.34
C VAL A 276 15.92 -12.34 3.45
N SER A 277 15.37 -11.37 2.71
CA SER A 277 15.51 -9.93 2.95
C SER A 277 14.28 -9.17 2.45
N GLY A 278 13.82 -8.17 3.21
CA GLY A 278 12.61 -7.40 2.91
C GLY A 278 12.25 -6.20 3.97
N ASN A 279 10.84 -5.98 5.81
CA ASN A 279 9.76 -6.59 6.66
C ASN A 279 8.41 -5.96 6.31
N HIS A 280 7.31 -6.71 6.20
CA HIS A 280 7.01 -8.00 6.86
C HIS A 280 6.92 -9.18 5.90
N ILE A 281 7.16 -10.43 6.34
CA ILE A 281 6.98 -11.68 5.53
C ILE A 281 6.54 -12.89 6.40
N TYR A 282 5.64 -13.73 5.87
CA TYR A 282 5.20 -15.01 6.46
C TYR A 282 5.29 -16.15 5.43
N ASN A 283 5.71 -17.36 5.85
CA ASN A 283 5.79 -18.61 5.05
C ASN A 283 6.54 -18.49 3.71
N SER A 284 7.88 -18.62 3.73
CA SER A 284 8.69 -18.50 2.50
C SER A 284 10.07 -19.18 2.49
N HIS A 285 10.55 -19.47 1.28
CA HIS A 285 11.96 -19.79 0.99
C HIS A 285 12.56 -18.92 -0.14
N ASN A 286 13.84 -18.58 0.01
CA ASN A 286 14.70 -17.73 -0.86
C ASN A 286 14.10 -16.41 -1.41
N ILE A 287 14.34 -15.31 -0.68
CA ILE A 287 13.87 -13.94 -0.99
C ILE A 287 14.99 -12.93 -0.69
N HIS A 288 15.19 -11.87 -1.52
CA HIS A 288 16.41 -11.05 -1.41
C HIS A 288 16.27 -9.52 -1.18
N HIS A 289 15.15 -8.85 -1.47
CA HIS A 289 14.85 -7.47 -0.98
C HIS A 289 13.37 -7.13 -1.29
N SER A 290 12.45 -7.35 -0.35
CA SER A 290 10.98 -7.16 -0.47
C SER A 290 10.40 -6.16 0.56
N PHE A 291 9.07 -6.17 0.77
CA PHE A 291 8.27 -5.81 1.99
C PHE A 291 6.93 -5.17 1.54
N ASP A 292 5.73 -5.73 1.71
CA ASP A 292 5.18 -6.60 2.79
C ASP A 292 4.45 -7.89 2.29
N VAL A 293 4.99 -9.10 2.47
CA VAL A 293 4.48 -10.36 1.85
C VAL A 293 3.76 -11.28 2.87
N LYS A 294 2.84 -12.15 2.42
CA LYS A 294 2.05 -13.04 3.31
C LYS A 294 2.13 -14.57 3.05
N SER A 295 2.56 -15.02 1.86
CA SER A 295 3.22 -16.32 1.57
C SER A 295 3.92 -16.32 0.19
N GLY A 296 4.78 -17.31 -0.13
CA GLY A 296 5.33 -17.55 -1.48
C GLY A 296 6.71 -18.23 -1.52
N GLU A 297 7.30 -18.38 -2.72
CA GLU A 297 8.70 -18.79 -2.96
C GLU A 297 9.34 -17.95 -4.08
N ASN A 298 10.68 -17.87 -4.12
CA ASN A 298 11.49 -17.18 -5.15
C ASN A 298 11.00 -15.78 -5.56
N SER A 299 11.33 -14.75 -4.76
CA SER A 299 10.85 -13.37 -5.00
C SER A 299 11.87 -12.27 -4.67
N LYS A 300 11.86 -11.18 -5.45
CA LYS A 300 12.61 -9.94 -5.17
C LYS A 300 11.75 -8.68 -5.51
N PHE A 301 11.88 -7.62 -4.70
CA PHE A 301 11.31 -6.27 -4.90
C PHE A 301 9.77 -6.14 -4.90
N CYS A 302 9.10 -6.82 -3.97
CA CYS A 302 7.63 -6.82 -3.84
C CYS A 302 7.10 -5.90 -2.73
N PHE A 303 5.90 -5.28 -2.90
CA PHE A 303 5.39 -4.21 -1.99
C PHE A 303 4.12 -4.51 -1.15
N THR A 304 3.15 -5.30 -1.59
CA THR A 304 2.34 -6.18 -0.70
C THR A 304 1.79 -7.38 -1.47
N VAL A 305 1.85 -8.58 -0.90
CA VAL A 305 1.54 -9.85 -1.60
C VAL A 305 0.70 -10.77 -0.71
N ARG A 306 -0.24 -11.54 -1.30
CA ARG A 306 -0.88 -12.68 -0.63
C ARG A 306 -0.16 -14.01 -0.92
N GLU A 307 0.00 -14.45 -2.18
CA GLU A 307 0.99 -15.47 -2.62
C GLU A 307 1.52 -15.24 -4.05
N ALA A 308 2.77 -15.65 -4.35
CA ALA A 308 3.35 -15.63 -5.69
C ALA A 308 4.56 -16.58 -5.86
N ILE A 309 4.77 -17.10 -7.09
CA ILE A 309 6.00 -17.78 -7.59
C ILE A 309 6.03 -17.67 -9.14
N ASP A 310 7.15 -17.50 -9.85
CA ASP A 310 8.33 -16.70 -9.49
C ASP A 310 8.01 -15.21 -9.74
N SER A 311 8.73 -14.24 -9.14
CA SER A 311 8.48 -12.81 -9.43
C SER A 311 9.64 -11.84 -9.21
N TYR A 312 9.73 -10.84 -10.11
CA TYR A 312 10.88 -9.92 -10.25
C TYR A 312 10.53 -8.43 -10.31
N ASP A 313 9.41 -8.03 -9.67
CA ASP A 313 9.04 -6.67 -9.22
C ASP A 313 7.48 -6.52 -9.18
N VAL A 314 6.81 -6.87 -8.07
CA VAL A 314 5.33 -6.84 -7.96
C VAL A 314 4.83 -5.95 -6.82
N SER A 315 4.02 -4.94 -7.13
CA SER A 315 3.78 -3.85 -6.19
C SER A 315 2.42 -3.79 -5.47
N PHE A 316 1.39 -4.61 -5.80
CA PHE A 316 0.30 -5.08 -4.90
C PHE A 316 -0.47 -6.28 -5.54
N THR A 317 -0.70 -7.40 -4.82
CA THR A 317 -1.29 -8.64 -5.42
C THR A 317 -1.84 -9.70 -4.42
N GLY A 318 -2.51 -10.75 -4.92
CA GLY A 318 -2.78 -12.01 -4.19
C GLY A 318 -3.86 -12.92 -4.81
N ASN A 319 -3.57 -13.91 -5.68
CA ASN A 319 -2.30 -14.64 -5.87
C ASN A 319 -1.82 -14.68 -7.35
N LEU A 320 -0.58 -15.14 -7.61
CA LEU A 320 0.05 -15.00 -8.95
C LEU A 320 1.08 -16.08 -9.35
N SER A 321 1.11 -16.37 -10.65
CA SER A 321 2.29 -16.73 -11.45
C SER A 321 2.05 -16.26 -12.90
N GLU A 322 3.02 -15.90 -13.74
CA GLU A 322 4.47 -15.65 -13.61
C GLU A 322 4.69 -14.19 -14.03
N CYS A 323 5.47 -13.37 -13.29
CA CYS A 323 5.41 -11.91 -13.49
C CYS A 323 6.70 -11.11 -13.23
N TYR A 324 6.98 -10.13 -14.10
CA TYR A 324 8.20 -9.30 -14.03
C TYR A 324 7.96 -7.85 -13.58
N GLN A 325 6.97 -7.12 -14.08
CA GLN A 325 6.77 -5.69 -13.73
C GLN A 325 5.27 -5.38 -13.62
N VAL A 326 4.70 -5.39 -12.41
CA VAL A 326 3.23 -5.33 -12.22
C VAL A 326 2.78 -4.51 -11.01
N LEU A 327 1.73 -3.73 -11.20
CA LEU A 327 0.93 -3.03 -10.18
C LEU A 327 -0.40 -2.67 -10.85
N THR A 328 -1.60 -3.14 -10.50
CA THR A 328 -2.07 -4.04 -9.41
C THR A 328 -2.83 -5.22 -10.05
N VAL A 329 -2.82 -6.42 -9.42
CA VAL A 329 -3.42 -7.65 -9.98
C VAL A 329 -4.14 -8.52 -8.94
N LEU A 330 -5.24 -9.16 -9.36
CA LEU A 330 -5.80 -10.38 -8.75
C LEU A 330 -6.10 -11.44 -9.83
N ASP A 331 -5.96 -12.71 -9.47
CA ASP A 331 -6.32 -13.94 -10.21
C ASP A 331 -6.06 -13.88 -11.74
N SER A 332 -4.85 -13.45 -12.11
CA SER A 332 -4.42 -13.27 -13.51
C SER A 332 -3.06 -13.92 -13.77
N ASN A 333 -2.81 -14.37 -14.99
CA ASN A 333 -1.58 -15.09 -15.39
C ASN A 333 -0.84 -14.39 -16.53
N LYS A 334 0.51 -14.40 -16.47
CA LYS A 334 1.40 -13.93 -17.54
C LYS A 334 1.07 -12.49 -17.99
N VAL A 335 1.39 -11.54 -17.11
CA VAL A 335 1.13 -10.10 -17.27
C VAL A 335 2.45 -9.34 -17.40
N ILE A 336 2.58 -8.52 -18.45
CA ILE A 336 3.80 -7.72 -18.72
C ILE A 336 3.45 -6.23 -18.83
N GLY A 337 4.12 -5.40 -18.04
CA GLY A 337 4.10 -3.93 -18.17
C GLY A 337 2.70 -3.29 -18.05
N SER A 338 1.81 -3.87 -17.24
CA SER A 338 0.37 -3.56 -17.21
C SER A 338 -0.14 -3.19 -15.80
N ASN A 339 -1.29 -2.51 -15.73
CA ASN A 339 -1.93 -2.01 -14.51
C ASN A 339 -3.42 -2.41 -14.40
N GLN A 340 -3.97 -2.42 -13.19
CA GLN A 340 -5.35 -2.84 -12.85
C GLN A 340 -5.89 -4.00 -13.72
N ILE A 341 -5.24 -5.17 -13.66
CA ILE A 341 -5.64 -6.36 -14.44
C ILE A 341 -6.29 -7.40 -13.50
N VAL A 342 -7.46 -7.92 -13.88
CA VAL A 342 -8.26 -8.84 -13.06
C VAL A 342 -8.81 -9.99 -13.90
N ASP A 343 -8.81 -11.22 -13.38
CA ASP A 343 -9.36 -12.45 -13.98
C ASP A 343 -8.87 -12.74 -15.42
N SER A 344 -7.62 -12.39 -15.75
CA SER A 344 -7.14 -12.24 -17.14
C SER A 344 -5.86 -13.04 -17.45
N HIS A 345 -5.61 -13.40 -18.71
CA HIS A 345 -4.33 -14.02 -19.11
C HIS A 345 -3.77 -13.55 -20.46
N ASP A 346 -2.45 -13.66 -20.63
CA ASP A 346 -1.72 -13.17 -21.82
C ASP A 346 -1.96 -11.66 -22.06
N VAL A 347 -1.54 -10.84 -21.09
CA VAL A 347 -1.80 -9.40 -21.04
C VAL A 347 -0.50 -8.59 -21.15
N TYR A 348 -0.47 -7.67 -22.11
CA TYR A 348 0.71 -6.85 -22.42
C TYR A 348 0.32 -5.36 -22.50
N TYR A 349 1.06 -4.49 -21.80
CA TYR A 349 0.91 -3.03 -21.79
C TYR A 349 -0.53 -2.51 -21.70
N SER A 350 -1.38 -3.13 -20.87
CA SER A 350 -2.81 -2.81 -20.77
C SER A 350 -3.16 -2.24 -19.39
N ASP A 351 -4.28 -1.51 -19.28
CA ASP A 351 -4.73 -0.91 -18.02
C ASP A 351 -6.26 -1.02 -17.82
N ASN A 352 -6.70 -1.20 -16.57
CA ASN A 352 -8.11 -1.30 -16.16
C ASN A 352 -8.92 -2.34 -16.97
N CYS A 353 -8.32 -3.50 -17.27
CA CYS A 353 -8.93 -4.57 -18.06
C CYS A 353 -9.38 -5.77 -17.19
N TYR A 354 -10.60 -6.25 -17.43
CA TYR A 354 -11.30 -7.22 -16.57
C TYR A 354 -11.81 -8.42 -17.36
N ASN A 355 -11.47 -9.65 -16.90
CA ASN A 355 -11.82 -10.91 -17.55
C ASN A 355 -11.38 -10.97 -19.03
N CYS A 356 -10.21 -10.44 -19.36
CA CYS A 356 -9.72 -10.25 -20.72
C CYS A 356 -8.52 -11.12 -21.05
N ASN A 357 -8.52 -11.74 -22.22
CA ASN A 357 -7.50 -12.72 -22.59
C ASN A 357 -6.81 -12.33 -23.91
N ASN A 358 -5.51 -12.59 -24.06
CA ASN A 358 -4.75 -12.24 -25.27
C ASN A 358 -4.97 -10.78 -25.68
N ILE A 359 -4.54 -9.83 -24.84
CA ILE A 359 -4.71 -8.39 -25.09
C ILE A 359 -3.38 -7.62 -25.05
N PHE A 360 -3.24 -6.65 -25.94
CA PHE A 360 -2.01 -5.87 -26.13
C PHE A 360 -2.32 -4.38 -26.25
N GLY A 361 -1.80 -3.53 -25.36
CA GLY A 361 -2.02 -2.08 -25.45
C GLY A 361 -3.46 -1.62 -25.21
N CYS A 362 -4.24 -2.29 -24.37
CA CYS A 362 -5.68 -2.03 -24.24
C CYS A 362 -6.03 -1.27 -22.95
N TYR A 363 -7.06 -0.42 -22.99
CA TYR A 363 -7.62 0.26 -21.82
C TYR A 363 -9.09 -0.10 -21.61
N GLY A 364 -9.48 -0.45 -20.38
CA GLY A 364 -10.90 -0.49 -19.98
C GLY A 364 -11.73 -1.64 -20.55
N LEU A 365 -11.12 -2.62 -21.23
CA LEU A 365 -11.83 -3.74 -21.83
C LEU A 365 -12.45 -4.67 -20.78
N ARG A 366 -13.60 -5.25 -21.11
CA ARG A 366 -14.31 -6.24 -20.28
C ARG A 366 -14.71 -7.46 -21.10
N LYS A 367 -14.35 -8.66 -20.65
CA LYS A 367 -14.77 -9.95 -21.26
C LYS A 367 -14.44 -10.07 -22.76
N LYS A 368 -13.33 -9.46 -23.21
CA LYS A 368 -12.85 -9.47 -24.60
C LYS A 368 -11.67 -10.43 -24.78
N ASN A 369 -11.41 -10.84 -26.02
CA ASN A 369 -10.29 -11.73 -26.38
C ASN A 369 -9.66 -11.31 -27.71
N TYR A 370 -8.34 -11.47 -27.88
CA TYR A 370 -7.60 -11.13 -29.11
C TYR A 370 -7.71 -9.65 -29.52
N CYS A 371 -7.37 -8.73 -28.61
CA CYS A 371 -7.45 -7.28 -28.86
C CYS A 371 -6.08 -6.60 -28.90
N ILE A 372 -5.91 -5.62 -29.80
CA ILE A 372 -4.73 -4.76 -29.85
C ILE A 372 -5.23 -3.31 -29.96
N LEU A 373 -4.73 -2.40 -29.11
CA LEU A 373 -5.18 -0.99 -29.04
C LEU A 373 -6.72 -0.86 -29.02
N ASN A 374 -7.36 -1.59 -28.10
CA ASN A 374 -8.82 -1.79 -27.96
C ASN A 374 -9.56 -2.42 -29.17
N LYS A 375 -8.94 -2.57 -30.34
CA LYS A 375 -9.55 -3.20 -31.49
C LYS A 375 -9.51 -4.72 -31.38
N GLN A 376 -10.65 -5.37 -31.52
CA GLN A 376 -10.75 -6.83 -31.51
C GLN A 376 -10.46 -7.41 -32.89
N TYR A 377 -9.69 -8.51 -32.93
CA TYR A 377 -9.27 -9.19 -34.15
C TYR A 377 -9.66 -10.67 -34.16
N LEU A 378 -9.73 -11.25 -35.36
CA LEU A 378 -9.69 -12.71 -35.50
C LEU A 378 -8.36 -13.24 -34.97
N LYS A 379 -8.39 -14.39 -34.30
CA LYS A 379 -7.24 -15.03 -33.64
C LYS A 379 -6.03 -15.16 -34.58
N GLU A 380 -6.28 -15.54 -35.83
CA GLU A 380 -5.27 -15.78 -36.87
C GLU A 380 -4.63 -14.47 -37.36
N LYS A 381 -5.31 -13.33 -37.22
CA LYS A 381 -4.74 -11.99 -37.49
C LYS A 381 -3.98 -11.49 -36.26
N TYR A 382 -4.54 -11.63 -35.05
CA TYR A 382 -3.87 -11.30 -33.78
C TYR A 382 -2.51 -12.02 -33.66
N GLN A 383 -2.49 -13.34 -33.86
CA GLN A 383 -1.27 -14.17 -33.79
C GLN A 383 -0.21 -13.84 -34.86
N LYS A 384 -0.57 -13.11 -35.93
CA LYS A 384 0.37 -12.62 -36.96
C LYS A 384 0.87 -11.20 -36.72
N ILE A 385 0.16 -10.41 -35.92
CA ILE A 385 0.53 -9.01 -35.61
C ILE A 385 1.39 -8.94 -34.36
N VAL A 386 0.97 -9.58 -33.26
CA VAL A 386 1.68 -9.47 -31.95
C VAL A 386 3.17 -9.80 -32.03
N PRO A 387 3.65 -10.83 -32.74
CA PRO A 387 5.08 -11.09 -32.88
C PRO A 387 5.87 -9.91 -33.47
N LYS A 388 5.27 -9.14 -34.39
CA LYS A 388 5.89 -7.95 -35.00
C LYS A 388 6.00 -6.78 -34.02
N ILE A 389 4.95 -6.54 -33.23
CA ILE A 389 4.98 -5.52 -32.17
C ILE A 389 6.07 -5.88 -31.15
N ILE A 390 6.16 -7.15 -30.75
CA ILE A 390 7.21 -7.65 -29.85
C ILE A 390 8.60 -7.49 -30.48
N GLU A 391 8.77 -7.74 -31.78
CA GLU A 391 10.04 -7.54 -32.47
C GLU A 391 10.47 -6.06 -32.47
N ASN A 392 9.55 -5.14 -32.77
CA ASN A 392 9.81 -3.70 -32.75
C ASN A 392 10.13 -3.19 -31.34
N LEU A 393 9.36 -3.61 -30.32
CA LEU A 393 9.66 -3.30 -28.92
C LEU A 393 10.98 -3.91 -28.43
N LYS A 394 11.46 -5.00 -29.02
CA LYS A 394 12.80 -5.55 -28.76
C LYS A 394 13.90 -4.71 -29.42
N LYS A 395 13.67 -4.17 -30.63
CA LYS A 395 14.61 -3.25 -31.31
C LYS A 395 14.75 -1.91 -30.59
N SER A 396 13.68 -1.37 -30.01
CA SER A 396 13.71 -0.14 -29.22
C SER A 396 14.25 -0.34 -27.78
N GLY A 397 14.41 -1.59 -27.33
CA GLY A 397 14.80 -1.92 -25.95
C GLY A 397 13.68 -1.74 -24.92
N GLU A 398 12.44 -1.52 -25.36
CA GLU A 398 11.28 -1.28 -24.51
C GLU A 398 10.62 -2.57 -24.01
N TRP A 399 10.70 -3.66 -24.76
CA TRP A 399 10.04 -4.93 -24.44
C TRP A 399 10.42 -5.45 -23.04
N GLY A 400 9.42 -5.65 -22.18
CA GLY A 400 9.59 -6.14 -20.80
C GLY A 400 9.69 -5.04 -19.74
N ASN A 401 9.78 -3.76 -20.13
CA ASN A 401 9.70 -2.64 -19.17
C ASN A 401 8.26 -2.46 -18.63
N PHE A 402 8.13 -1.70 -17.54
CA PHE A 402 6.86 -1.08 -17.16
C PHE A 402 6.56 0.14 -18.05
N PHE A 403 5.34 0.68 -17.98
CA PHE A 403 4.92 1.87 -18.72
C PHE A 403 5.92 3.05 -18.60
N PRO A 404 6.17 3.81 -19.68
CA PRO A 404 6.89 5.09 -19.62
C PRO A 404 6.20 6.07 -18.66
N LYS A 405 6.97 6.87 -17.90
CA LYS A 405 6.44 7.78 -16.85
C LYS A 405 5.46 8.82 -17.40
N GLU A 406 5.55 9.10 -18.69
CA GLU A 406 4.72 10.00 -19.47
C GLU A 406 3.23 9.58 -19.44
N LEU A 407 2.97 8.26 -19.47
CA LEU A 407 1.63 7.66 -19.29
C LEU A 407 1.08 7.82 -17.87
N SER A 408 1.87 8.19 -16.86
CA SER A 408 1.31 8.41 -15.53
C SER A 408 0.49 9.70 -15.51
N PRO A 409 -0.79 9.65 -15.11
CA PRO A 409 -1.64 10.83 -14.99
C PRO A 409 -1.36 11.64 -13.72
N PHE A 410 -0.51 11.16 -12.81
CA PHE A 410 -0.34 11.71 -11.47
C PHE A 410 0.98 12.47 -11.30
N GLY A 411 0.95 13.56 -10.54
CA GLY A 411 2.14 14.15 -9.95
C GLY A 411 2.77 13.20 -8.92
N TYR A 412 4.09 13.28 -8.77
CA TYR A 412 4.88 12.46 -7.86
C TYR A 412 4.30 12.47 -6.43
N ASN A 413 3.93 13.67 -5.95
CA ASN A 413 3.33 13.94 -4.63
C ASN A 413 1.83 13.60 -4.49
N GLU A 414 1.19 13.09 -5.53
CA GLU A 414 -0.16 12.52 -5.48
C GLU A 414 -0.12 10.99 -5.42
N ALA A 415 0.90 10.42 -6.07
CA ALA A 415 1.16 9.00 -6.15
C ALA A 415 1.82 8.44 -4.88
N ILE A 416 1.66 7.13 -4.67
CA ILE A 416 2.20 6.44 -3.49
C ILE A 416 3.74 6.47 -3.43
N VAL A 417 4.40 6.81 -4.54
CA VAL A 417 5.86 6.93 -4.63
C VAL A 417 6.44 7.97 -3.67
N ASP A 418 5.83 9.14 -3.48
CA ASP A 418 6.35 10.19 -2.58
C ASP A 418 6.21 9.83 -1.08
N GLU A 419 5.33 8.86 -0.75
CA GLU A 419 5.19 8.33 0.62
C GLU A 419 6.30 7.32 0.99
N TYR A 420 6.99 6.75 0.01
CA TYR A 420 8.06 5.75 0.22
C TYR A 420 9.44 6.18 -0.28
N MET A 421 9.48 7.06 -1.28
CA MET A 421 10.68 7.56 -1.95
C MET A 421 10.55 9.09 -2.14
N PRO A 422 10.34 9.86 -1.05
CA PRO A 422 10.04 11.30 -1.12
C PRO A 422 11.14 12.09 -1.84
N LEU A 423 10.73 13.06 -2.66
CA LEU A 423 11.64 13.95 -3.38
C LEU A 423 11.31 15.43 -3.14
N SER A 424 12.34 16.28 -3.12
CA SER A 424 12.16 17.73 -3.26
C SER A 424 11.49 18.08 -4.61
N LYS A 425 10.94 19.29 -4.76
CA LYS A 425 10.32 19.69 -6.05
C LYS A 425 11.37 19.71 -7.17
N GLU A 426 12.55 20.19 -6.83
CA GLU A 426 13.73 20.33 -7.68
C GLU A 426 14.24 18.95 -8.12
N GLN A 427 14.36 17.99 -7.18
CA GLN A 427 14.78 16.62 -7.46
C GLN A 427 13.77 15.88 -8.35
N ALA A 428 12.46 16.05 -8.12
CA ALA A 428 11.42 15.43 -8.93
C ALA A 428 11.41 15.98 -10.37
N LEU A 429 11.48 17.31 -10.52
CA LEU A 429 11.54 17.97 -11.83
C LEU A 429 12.84 17.63 -12.59
N ALA A 430 13.99 17.53 -11.91
CA ALA A 430 15.26 17.13 -12.51
C ALA A 430 15.27 15.66 -13.01
N GLN A 431 14.45 14.78 -12.40
CA GLN A 431 14.18 13.42 -12.91
C GLN A 431 13.05 13.39 -13.96
N GLY A 432 12.48 14.55 -14.33
CA GLY A 432 11.39 14.68 -15.28
C GLY A 432 10.07 14.09 -14.78
N PHE A 433 9.81 14.12 -13.47
CA PHE A 433 8.50 13.78 -12.91
C PHE A 433 7.62 15.04 -12.78
N LYS A 434 6.33 14.89 -13.07
CA LYS A 434 5.29 15.89 -12.77
C LYS A 434 5.19 16.08 -11.25
N LYS A 435 4.89 17.29 -10.76
CA LYS A 435 4.56 17.55 -9.35
C LYS A 435 3.43 18.57 -9.26
N LYS A 436 2.35 18.27 -8.56
CA LYS A 436 1.16 19.13 -8.48
C LYS A 436 1.31 20.11 -7.32
N ASP A 437 1.34 21.42 -7.62
CA ASP A 437 1.47 22.45 -6.58
C ASP A 437 0.17 22.63 -5.77
N ASN A 438 -0.99 22.52 -6.41
CA ASN A 438 -2.30 22.76 -5.82
C ASN A 438 -3.03 21.47 -5.46
N ILE A 439 -2.51 20.71 -4.48
CA ILE A 439 -3.22 19.55 -3.90
C ILE A 439 -4.46 20.03 -3.12
N PRO A 440 -5.65 19.44 -3.32
CA PRO A 440 -6.89 19.86 -2.67
C PRO A 440 -6.79 19.94 -1.14
N SER A 441 -7.23 21.07 -0.58
CA SER A 441 -7.51 21.19 0.85
C SER A 441 -8.31 22.45 1.20
N THR A 442 -9.07 22.35 2.28
CA THR A 442 -9.81 23.46 2.89
C THR A 442 -9.02 24.00 4.08
N LYS A 443 -8.99 25.32 4.26
CA LYS A 443 -8.52 26.04 5.46
C LYS A 443 -9.52 27.14 5.81
N GLY A 444 -9.50 27.61 7.06
CA GLY A 444 -10.28 28.77 7.51
C GLY A 444 -11.80 28.56 7.62
N GLN A 445 -12.29 27.32 7.51
CA GLN A 445 -13.72 26.97 7.61
C GLN A 445 -14.05 26.19 8.90
N GLY A 446 -13.23 26.33 9.95
CA GLY A 446 -13.49 25.68 11.23
C GLY A 446 -14.66 26.34 11.97
N THR A 447 -15.63 25.57 12.41
CA THR A 447 -16.81 26.05 13.16
C THR A 447 -16.62 25.95 14.67
N ILE A 448 -15.84 24.98 15.12
CA ILE A 448 -15.54 24.71 16.53
C ILE A 448 -14.02 24.59 16.74
N LYS A 449 -13.53 25.05 17.89
CA LYS A 449 -12.16 24.77 18.31
C LYS A 449 -12.08 23.44 19.06
N TYR A 450 -10.92 22.81 19.03
CA TYR A 450 -10.71 21.57 19.79
C TYR A 450 -10.85 21.75 21.31
N GLU A 451 -10.54 22.93 21.86
CA GLU A 451 -10.67 23.22 23.30
C GLU A 451 -12.14 23.26 23.79
N ASP A 452 -13.08 23.56 22.88
CA ASP A 452 -14.52 23.68 23.14
C ASP A 452 -15.27 22.35 22.93
N LEU A 453 -14.59 21.30 22.46
CA LEU A 453 -15.19 19.96 22.28
C LEU A 453 -15.52 19.29 23.62
N LEU A 454 -16.55 18.45 23.60
CA LEU A 454 -16.90 17.56 24.71
C LEU A 454 -15.70 16.67 25.07
N LYS A 455 -15.36 16.60 26.36
CA LYS A 455 -14.16 15.90 26.86
C LYS A 455 -14.44 14.46 27.32
N ASN A 456 -15.70 14.18 27.64
CA ASN A 456 -16.20 12.85 27.98
C ASN A 456 -16.76 12.17 26.71
N PRO A 457 -16.25 10.98 26.32
CA PRO A 457 -16.74 10.26 25.13
C PRO A 457 -18.19 9.80 25.21
N GLU A 458 -18.76 9.68 26.42
CA GLU A 458 -20.15 9.24 26.59
C GLU A 458 -21.16 10.30 26.13
N ASP A 459 -20.78 11.58 26.17
CA ASP A 459 -21.59 12.72 25.70
C ASP A 459 -21.52 12.92 24.17
N TYR A 460 -20.68 12.14 23.46
CA TYR A 460 -20.54 12.25 22.00
C TYR A 460 -21.86 11.92 21.30
N SER A 461 -22.26 12.78 20.36
CA SER A 461 -23.53 12.70 19.65
C SER A 461 -23.43 13.26 18.24
N ASP A 462 -24.43 12.95 17.42
CA ASP A 462 -24.50 13.24 15.98
C ASP A 462 -24.37 14.74 15.63
N LYS A 463 -24.53 15.65 16.60
CA LYS A 463 -24.19 17.08 16.45
C LYS A 463 -22.76 17.31 15.96
N LEU A 464 -21.82 16.44 16.34
CA LEU A 464 -20.43 16.46 15.87
C LEU A 464 -20.28 16.23 14.35
N LEU A 465 -21.33 15.82 13.65
CA LEU A 465 -21.40 15.73 12.18
C LEU A 465 -21.68 17.08 11.52
N GLU A 466 -22.25 18.05 12.25
CA GLU A 466 -22.50 19.41 11.74
C GLU A 466 -21.19 20.22 11.75
N GLU A 467 -20.35 19.98 12.76
CA GLU A 467 -19.08 20.67 12.99
C GLU A 467 -17.99 20.44 11.94
N ILE A 468 -17.10 21.41 11.81
CA ILE A 468 -15.87 21.37 10.99
C ILE A 468 -14.70 21.69 11.92
N LEU A 469 -13.79 20.74 12.08
CA LEU A 469 -12.60 20.84 12.92
C LEU A 469 -11.43 21.43 12.13
N THR A 470 -10.45 22.00 12.83
CA THR A 470 -9.20 22.52 12.26
C THR A 470 -8.02 21.67 12.76
N CYS A 471 -7.17 21.17 11.84
CA CYS A 471 -6.05 20.30 12.21
C CYS A 471 -4.94 21.07 12.94
N SER A 472 -4.58 20.64 14.15
CA SER A 472 -3.55 21.29 14.98
C SER A 472 -2.13 21.29 14.36
N LYS A 473 -1.85 20.41 13.39
CA LYS A 473 -0.53 20.33 12.73
C LYS A 473 -0.42 21.12 11.43
N CYS A 474 -1.49 21.20 10.64
CA CYS A 474 -1.43 21.70 9.26
C CYS A 474 -2.53 22.71 8.89
N GLU A 475 -3.38 23.09 9.86
CA GLU A 475 -4.51 24.03 9.73
C GLU A 475 -5.61 23.61 8.74
N LYS A 476 -5.44 22.47 8.04
CA LYS A 476 -6.44 21.94 7.11
C LYS A 476 -7.69 21.52 7.88
N ASN A 477 -8.85 21.89 7.34
CA ASN A 477 -10.14 21.52 7.92
C ASN A 477 -10.51 20.06 7.62
N TYR A 478 -11.27 19.45 8.52
CA TYR A 478 -11.80 18.10 8.40
C TYR A 478 -13.12 17.98 9.16
N LYS A 479 -13.90 16.96 8.84
CA LYS A 479 -15.13 16.59 9.55
C LYS A 479 -14.99 15.17 10.07
N LEU A 480 -15.74 14.86 11.13
CA LEU A 480 -15.91 13.49 11.62
C LEU A 480 -17.03 12.79 10.84
N ILE A 481 -17.03 11.46 10.86
CA ILE A 481 -18.13 10.63 10.35
C ILE A 481 -18.85 9.88 11.49
N ASN A 482 -20.07 9.39 11.21
CA ASN A 482 -20.92 8.81 12.27
C ASN A 482 -20.27 7.57 12.92
N ARG A 483 -19.59 6.72 12.14
CA ARG A 483 -18.90 5.54 12.67
C ARG A 483 -17.68 5.91 13.52
N GLU A 484 -16.92 6.93 13.13
CA GLU A 484 -15.79 7.48 13.89
C GLU A 484 -16.24 8.00 15.27
N ILE A 485 -17.30 8.81 15.32
CA ILE A 485 -17.91 9.31 16.57
C ILE A 485 -18.39 8.14 17.45
N ASN A 486 -19.13 7.18 16.86
CA ASN A 486 -19.62 6.00 17.58
C ASN A 486 -18.49 5.11 18.10
N PHE A 487 -17.41 4.94 17.34
CA PHE A 487 -16.25 4.15 17.73
C PHE A 487 -15.50 4.79 18.89
N TYR A 488 -15.29 6.11 18.87
CA TYR A 488 -14.66 6.81 19.99
C TYR A 488 -15.51 6.75 21.27
N ARG A 489 -16.84 6.92 21.14
CA ARG A 489 -17.80 6.73 22.25
C ARG A 489 -17.76 5.30 22.81
N LYS A 490 -17.91 4.29 21.95
CA LYS A 490 -17.92 2.84 22.26
C LYS A 490 -16.65 2.39 23.02
N ASN A 491 -15.50 2.95 22.67
CA ASN A 491 -14.19 2.56 23.21
C ASN A 491 -13.62 3.54 24.25
N LYS A 492 -14.37 4.59 24.63
CA LYS A 492 -13.94 5.66 25.55
C LYS A 492 -12.63 6.35 25.13
N LEU A 493 -12.53 6.71 23.85
CA LEU A 493 -11.39 7.40 23.25
C LEU A 493 -11.72 8.87 23.00
N SER A 494 -10.70 9.72 22.94
CA SER A 494 -10.84 11.12 22.53
C SER A 494 -11.01 11.26 21.01
N ILE A 495 -11.83 12.22 20.60
CA ILE A 495 -11.78 12.78 19.24
C ILE A 495 -10.34 13.24 18.95
N PRO A 496 -9.75 12.95 17.78
CA PRO A 496 -8.38 13.33 17.47
C PRO A 496 -8.22 14.84 17.21
N VAL A 497 -7.07 15.40 17.61
CA VAL A 497 -6.66 16.79 17.31
C VAL A 497 -6.23 17.03 15.85
N MET A 498 -5.87 15.97 15.13
CA MET A 498 -5.30 16.02 13.78
C MET A 498 -6.25 15.42 12.74
N CYS A 499 -6.28 16.02 11.55
CA CYS A 499 -6.93 15.43 10.39
C CYS A 499 -6.25 14.12 9.98
N PHE A 500 -7.01 13.21 9.37
CA PHE A 500 -6.55 11.90 8.89
C PHE A 500 -5.15 11.90 8.27
N ASN A 501 -4.87 12.80 7.32
CA ASN A 501 -3.57 12.84 6.64
C ASN A 501 -2.37 12.99 7.59
N CYS A 502 -2.51 13.79 8.66
CA CYS A 502 -1.47 13.96 9.68
C CYS A 502 -1.44 12.82 10.71
N ARG A 503 -2.57 12.14 10.95
CA ARG A 503 -2.60 10.90 11.75
C ARG A 503 -1.87 9.78 11.02
N HIS A 504 -2.19 9.58 9.74
CA HIS A 504 -1.54 8.64 8.82
C HIS A 504 -0.04 8.91 8.69
N GLU A 505 0.37 10.16 8.47
CA GLU A 505 1.78 10.57 8.44
C GLU A 505 2.51 10.18 9.74
N ALA A 506 1.89 10.42 10.91
CA ALA A 506 2.43 10.06 12.22
C ALA A 506 2.38 8.54 12.53
N ARG A 507 1.61 7.75 11.77
CA ARG A 507 1.69 6.28 11.76
C ARG A 507 2.83 5.81 10.84
N MET A 508 2.93 6.35 9.63
CA MET A 508 4.00 6.06 8.68
C MET A 508 5.40 6.36 9.25
N SER A 509 5.57 7.47 9.97
CA SER A 509 6.85 7.85 10.59
C SER A 509 7.29 6.96 11.76
N LYS A 510 6.49 5.97 12.17
CA LYS A 510 6.85 4.95 13.18
C LYS A 510 7.31 3.63 12.55
N ARG A 511 7.12 3.44 11.23
CA ARG A 511 7.63 2.28 10.49
C ARG A 511 9.08 2.53 10.08
N ASN A 512 9.90 1.48 10.12
CA ASN A 512 11.26 1.55 9.57
C ASN A 512 11.20 1.81 8.05
N PRO A 513 12.13 2.59 7.45
CA PRO A 513 12.13 2.85 6.01
C PRO A 513 12.33 1.54 5.21
N ARG A 514 11.82 1.48 3.98
CA ARG A 514 11.93 0.29 3.10
C ARG A 514 13.30 0.18 2.41
N ASN A 515 14.35 0.18 3.22
CA ASN A 515 15.71 -0.20 2.85
C ASN A 515 16.21 -1.25 3.85
N LEU A 516 17.31 -1.93 3.51
CA LEU A 516 18.07 -2.73 4.47
C LEU A 516 19.49 -2.21 4.60
N TRP A 517 19.99 -2.25 5.82
CA TRP A 517 21.37 -1.94 6.17
C TRP A 517 22.06 -3.18 6.72
N LYS A 518 23.37 -3.28 6.48
CA LYS A 518 24.23 -4.19 7.26
C LYS A 518 24.20 -3.76 8.72
N GLY A 519 24.28 -4.74 9.61
CA GLY A 519 24.38 -4.58 11.05
C GLY A 519 25.03 -5.80 11.70
N ILE A 520 25.20 -5.77 13.02
CA ILE A 520 25.85 -6.84 13.79
C ILE A 520 24.89 -7.32 14.89
N CYS A 521 24.77 -8.64 15.05
CA CYS A 521 23.93 -9.23 16.09
C CYS A 521 24.52 -9.02 17.49
N ALA A 522 23.88 -8.19 18.33
CA ALA A 522 24.32 -7.82 19.68
C ALA A 522 24.28 -8.95 20.76
N LYS A 523 24.34 -10.21 20.33
CA LYS A 523 24.49 -11.43 21.17
C LYS A 523 25.55 -12.40 20.65
N CYS A 524 25.90 -12.38 19.36
CA CYS A 524 26.80 -13.36 18.74
C CYS A 524 27.64 -12.83 17.57
N ASP A 525 27.68 -11.52 17.38
CA ASP A 525 28.58 -10.78 16.48
C ASP A 525 28.52 -11.15 14.98
N LYS A 526 27.58 -12.02 14.59
CA LYS A 526 27.29 -12.32 13.18
C LYS A 526 26.72 -11.09 12.46
N GLU A 527 27.20 -10.83 11.24
CA GLU A 527 26.56 -9.89 10.33
C GLU A 527 25.09 -10.27 10.05
N ILE A 528 24.24 -9.25 10.01
CA ILE A 528 22.81 -9.30 9.71
C ILE A 528 22.44 -8.21 8.71
N LEU A 529 21.36 -8.41 7.97
CA LEU A 529 20.63 -7.34 7.30
C LEU A 529 19.42 -6.95 8.16
N THR A 530 19.13 -5.65 8.26
CA THR A 530 18.02 -5.14 9.08
C THR A 530 17.43 -3.85 8.53
N SER A 531 16.15 -3.60 8.84
CA SER A 531 15.42 -2.37 8.53
C SER A 531 15.73 -1.22 9.49
N TYR A 532 16.42 -1.48 10.60
CA TYR A 532 16.88 -0.44 11.51
C TYR A 532 18.01 0.35 10.87
N THR A 533 17.87 1.68 10.82
CA THR A 533 18.89 2.56 10.25
C THR A 533 20.20 2.47 11.04
N PRO A 534 21.35 2.91 10.49
CA PRO A 534 22.60 2.97 11.24
C PRO A 534 22.57 3.84 12.50
N GLU A 535 21.54 4.69 12.69
CA GLU A 535 21.30 5.45 13.92
C GLU A 535 20.43 4.66 14.91
N ASP A 536 19.40 3.95 14.43
CA ASP A 536 18.57 3.08 15.27
C ASP A 536 19.38 1.90 15.84
N GLN A 537 20.33 1.37 15.08
CA GLN A 537 21.24 0.31 15.53
C GLN A 537 22.14 0.74 16.71
N LYS A 538 22.30 2.04 16.96
CA LYS A 538 22.95 2.58 18.19
C LYS A 538 21.99 2.64 19.38
N ASN A 539 20.69 2.77 19.10
CA ASN A 539 19.62 2.95 20.09
C ASN A 539 18.99 1.63 20.56
N TYR A 540 19.06 0.57 19.74
CA TYR A 540 18.41 -0.71 19.99
C TYR A 540 19.38 -1.89 19.84
N LYS A 541 19.29 -2.87 20.74
CA LYS A 541 20.11 -4.09 20.69
C LYS A 541 19.55 -5.07 19.66
N ILE A 542 19.97 -4.96 18.41
CA ILE A 542 19.46 -5.81 17.33
C ILE A 542 20.03 -7.24 17.44
N TYR A 543 19.15 -8.24 17.48
CA TYR A 543 19.48 -9.66 17.51
C TYR A 543 19.08 -10.31 16.17
N CYS A 544 19.92 -11.23 15.67
CA CYS A 544 19.52 -12.14 14.60
C CYS A 544 18.42 -13.10 15.09
N GLU A 545 17.62 -13.64 14.17
CA GLU A 545 16.42 -14.43 14.49
C GLU A 545 16.68 -15.54 15.52
N LYS A 546 17.71 -16.38 15.32
CA LYS A 546 18.10 -17.43 16.28
C LYS A 546 18.43 -16.89 17.67
N CYS A 547 19.08 -15.73 17.76
CA CYS A 547 19.42 -15.09 19.03
C CYS A 547 18.21 -14.47 19.71
N TYR A 548 17.26 -13.96 18.92
CA TYR A 548 16.00 -13.38 19.40
C TYR A 548 15.06 -14.45 19.92
N GLN A 549 14.84 -15.52 19.16
CA GLN A 549 14.02 -16.66 19.56
C GLN A 549 14.46 -17.22 20.92
N GLN A 550 15.75 -17.54 21.07
CA GLN A 550 16.39 -18.01 22.32
C GLN A 550 16.32 -17.04 23.53
N LYS A 551 15.72 -15.85 23.38
CA LYS A 551 15.62 -14.85 24.45
C LYS A 551 14.17 -14.55 24.85
N ILE A 552 13.22 -14.93 24.02
CA ILE A 552 11.80 -14.56 24.08
C ILE A 552 10.89 -15.79 24.19
N TYR A 553 11.33 -16.93 23.63
CA TYR A 553 10.80 -18.27 23.85
C TYR A 553 11.74 -19.06 24.77
#